data_AF-A0A0B4FGL0-F1
#
_entry.id   AF-A0A0B4FGL0-F1
#
_cell.length_a   1.000
_cell.length_b   1.000
_cell.length_c   1.000
_cell.angle_alpha   90.00
_cell.angle_beta   90.00
_cell.angle_gamma   90.00
#
_symmetry.space_group_name_H-M   'P 1'
#
loop_
_entity.id
_entity.type
_entity.pdbx_description
1 polymer ?
#
loop_
_entity_poly.entity_id
_entity_poly.type
_entity_poly.pdbx_seq_one_letter_code
_entity_poly.pdbx_strand_id
1 'polypeptide(L)'
;MPEQQRLASIGANVDTHLPLHCSLLFQAKTAKNLTFAQIAEHLGRSEVACAGLFYGQVQASAQDVDKLSELLGVSRDDLAEQMMAFPNRGISVEMPPTEPLIYRLYEVIQNYGYSYKAVMNEKFGDGIMSGVCFKTDVDKEVDETGATWAVITMKGKW
;
A
#
# COMPACT_ATOMS: atom_id res chain seq x y z
N MET A 1 -5.71 4.05 31.16
CA MET A 1 -4.89 3.08 30.42
C MET A 1 -4.27 3.84 29.26
N PRO A 2 -2.98 3.68 28.94
CA PRO A 2 -2.41 4.29 27.73
C PRO A 2 -3.22 3.81 26.52
N GLU A 3 -3.56 4.72 25.63
CA GLU A 3 -4.37 4.43 24.45
C GLU A 3 -3.64 3.39 23.60
N GLN A 4 -4.23 2.20 23.48
CA GLN A 4 -3.59 1.10 22.78
C GLN A 4 -3.51 1.44 21.29
N GLN A 5 -2.28 1.42 20.76
CA GLN A 5 -2.00 1.77 19.37
C GLN A 5 -2.79 0.87 18.42
N ARG A 6 -3.67 1.46 17.60
CA ARG A 6 -4.47 0.71 16.62
C ARG A 6 -3.64 0.49 15.36
N LEU A 7 -3.43 -0.77 15.01
CA LEU A 7 -2.62 -1.16 13.86
C LEU A 7 -3.52 -1.74 12.76
N ALA A 8 -3.19 -1.41 11.51
CA ALA A 8 -3.71 -2.15 10.37
C ALA A 8 -3.28 -3.62 10.47
N SER A 9 -4.24 -4.52 10.28
CA SER A 9 -4.06 -5.97 10.28
C SER A 9 -4.74 -6.60 9.06
N ILE A 10 -4.30 -7.81 8.72
CA ILE A 10 -5.06 -8.71 7.87
C ILE A 10 -6.21 -9.26 8.72
N GLY A 11 -7.45 -8.84 8.46
CA GLY A 11 -8.61 -9.33 9.21
C GLY A 11 -8.73 -10.86 9.08
N ALA A 12 -9.44 -11.51 10.00
CA ALA A 12 -9.63 -12.97 9.99
C ALA A 12 -10.27 -13.52 8.70
N ASN A 13 -10.92 -12.64 7.92
CA ASN A 13 -11.61 -12.97 6.67
C ASN A 13 -10.86 -12.52 5.41
N VAL A 14 -9.61 -12.07 5.52
CA VAL A 14 -8.85 -11.67 4.33
C VAL A 14 -8.34 -12.91 3.61
N ASP A 15 -9.17 -13.31 2.65
CA ASP A 15 -8.88 -13.83 1.32
C ASP A 15 -7.93 -15.04 1.19
N THR A 16 -8.50 -16.18 0.79
CA THR A 16 -7.77 -17.40 0.38
C THR A 16 -6.84 -17.19 -0.82
N HIS A 17 -6.82 -15.99 -1.39
CA HIS A 17 -6.07 -15.63 -2.59
C HIS A 17 -4.77 -14.87 -2.31
N LEU A 18 -4.53 -14.37 -1.09
CA LEU A 18 -3.27 -13.68 -0.79
C LEU A 18 -2.11 -14.67 -0.55
N PRO A 19 -0.86 -14.29 -0.91
CA PRO A 19 0.32 -15.06 -0.57
C PRO A 19 0.46 -15.34 0.94
N LEU A 20 1.05 -16.48 1.30
CA LEU A 20 1.20 -16.89 2.70
C LEU A 20 2.01 -15.88 3.54
N HIS A 21 3.00 -15.22 2.94
CA HIS A 21 3.83 -14.22 3.61
C HIS A 21 3.02 -13.03 4.13
N CYS A 22 1.87 -12.69 3.52
CA CYS A 22 1.03 -11.57 3.96
C CYS A 22 0.61 -11.76 5.43
N SER A 23 0.06 -12.94 5.74
CA SER A 23 -0.37 -13.28 7.10
C SER A 23 0.80 -13.30 8.09
N LEU A 24 1.94 -13.87 7.69
CA LEU A 24 3.16 -13.92 8.50
C LEU A 24 3.67 -12.52 8.86
N LEU A 25 3.76 -11.62 7.88
CA LEU A 25 4.21 -10.26 8.08
C LEU A 25 3.27 -9.47 9.00
N PHE A 26 1.95 -9.57 8.79
CA PHE A 26 0.97 -8.87 9.64
C PHE A 26 0.97 -9.38 11.07
N GLN A 27 1.12 -10.69 11.29
CA GLN A 27 1.26 -11.27 12.63
C GLN A 27 2.52 -10.76 13.33
N ALA A 28 3.67 -10.79 12.66
CA ALA A 28 4.93 -10.32 13.23
C ALA A 28 4.92 -8.81 13.51
N LYS A 29 4.36 -8.00 12.60
CA LYS A 29 4.12 -6.57 12.79
C LYS A 29 3.25 -6.28 14.01
N THR A 30 2.18 -7.06 14.19
CA THR A 30 1.27 -6.91 15.34
C THR A 30 1.95 -7.32 16.64
N ALA A 31 2.70 -8.43 16.65
CA ALA A 31 3.43 -8.91 17.81
C ALA A 31 4.49 -7.91 18.30
N LYS A 32 5.10 -7.16 17.38
CA LYS A 32 6.08 -6.10 17.69
C LYS A 32 5.48 -4.71 17.85
N ASN A 33 4.16 -4.57 17.72
CA ASN A 33 3.44 -3.31 17.82
C ASN A 33 3.98 -2.20 16.88
N LEU A 34 4.27 -2.55 15.62
CA LEU A 34 4.86 -1.62 14.63
C LEU A 34 3.82 -0.99 13.70
N THR A 35 3.95 0.31 13.41
CA THR A 35 3.22 0.99 12.32
C THR A 35 3.87 0.74 10.96
N PHE A 36 3.14 1.04 9.88
CA PHE A 36 3.75 1.07 8.55
C PHE A 36 4.77 2.20 8.40
N ALA A 37 4.57 3.37 9.04
CA ALA A 37 5.57 4.43 9.09
C ALA A 37 6.93 3.95 9.61
N GLN A 38 6.95 3.26 10.76
CA GLN A 38 8.18 2.74 11.36
C GLN A 38 8.87 1.68 10.48
N ILE A 39 8.08 0.79 9.86
CA ILE A 39 8.64 -0.23 8.97
C ILE A 39 9.18 0.42 7.69
N ALA A 40 8.42 1.34 7.09
CA ALA A 40 8.80 2.04 5.87
C ALA A 40 10.09 2.84 6.04
N GLU A 41 10.24 3.54 7.17
CA GLU A 41 11.48 4.23 7.55
C GLU A 41 12.67 3.26 7.59
N HIS A 42 12.52 2.11 8.25
CA HIS A 42 13.56 1.09 8.31
C HIS A 42 13.94 0.54 6.93
N LEU A 43 12.94 0.29 6.07
CA LEU A 43 13.16 -0.20 4.71
C LEU A 43 13.78 0.85 3.79
N GLY A 44 13.51 2.14 4.02
CA GLY A 44 13.84 3.21 3.07
C GLY A 44 12.85 3.23 1.90
N ARG A 45 11.59 2.92 2.15
CA ARG A 45 10.47 2.93 1.19
C ARG A 45 9.39 3.90 1.65
N SER A 46 8.46 4.28 0.77
CA SER A 46 7.26 5.01 1.22
C SER A 46 6.32 4.10 2.01
N GLU A 47 5.50 4.68 2.88
CA GLU A 47 4.54 3.94 3.71
C GLU A 47 3.57 3.10 2.86
N VAL A 48 3.08 3.66 1.76
CA VAL A 48 2.16 2.97 0.85
C VAL A 48 2.85 1.79 0.15
N ALA A 49 4.10 1.98 -0.30
CA ALA A 49 4.88 0.89 -0.89
C ALA A 49 5.19 -0.21 0.14
N CYS A 50 5.44 0.16 1.39
CA CYS A 50 5.62 -0.78 2.49
C CYS A 50 4.33 -1.58 2.77
N ALA A 51 3.17 -0.93 2.86
CA ALA A 51 1.90 -1.63 2.98
C ALA A 51 1.64 -2.54 1.78
N GLY A 52 1.99 -2.10 0.57
CA GLY A 52 1.89 -2.91 -0.65
C GLY A 52 2.72 -4.20 -0.63
N LEU A 53 3.88 -4.22 0.05
CA LEU A 53 4.65 -5.46 0.30
C LEU A 53 3.83 -6.44 1.15
N PHE A 54 3.16 -5.93 2.20
CA PHE A 54 2.39 -6.74 3.15
C PHE A 54 1.12 -7.32 2.56
N TYR A 55 0.58 -6.72 1.49
CA TYR A 55 -0.54 -7.24 0.72
C TYR A 55 -0.11 -8.00 -0.55
N GLY A 56 1.19 -8.27 -0.74
CA GLY A 56 1.72 -9.02 -1.88
C GLY A 56 1.60 -8.28 -3.23
N GLN A 57 1.39 -6.97 -3.22
CA GLN A 57 1.20 -6.15 -4.43
C GLN A 57 2.49 -5.48 -4.90
N VAL A 58 3.53 -5.49 -4.08
CA VAL A 58 4.85 -4.92 -4.37
C VAL A 58 5.91 -6.02 -4.25
N GLN A 59 6.89 -6.02 -5.14
CA GLN A 59 7.99 -6.97 -5.09
C GLN A 59 9.05 -6.49 -4.09
N ALA A 60 9.54 -7.41 -3.26
CA ALA A 60 10.66 -7.14 -2.36
C ALA A 60 11.99 -7.28 -3.09
N SER A 61 12.93 -6.39 -2.81
CA SER A 61 14.34 -6.61 -3.11
C SER A 61 14.97 -7.51 -2.05
N ALA A 62 16.16 -8.05 -2.31
CA ALA A 62 16.93 -8.80 -1.31
C ALA A 62 17.16 -7.96 -0.04
N GLN A 63 17.45 -6.66 -0.19
CA GLN A 63 17.64 -5.75 0.93
C GLN A 63 16.37 -5.55 1.77
N ASP A 64 15.19 -5.52 1.13
CA ASP A 64 13.92 -5.44 1.85
C ASP A 64 13.69 -6.70 2.69
N VAL A 65 14.00 -7.88 2.14
CA VAL A 65 13.87 -9.16 2.85
C VAL A 65 14.80 -9.22 4.05
N ASP A 66 16.07 -8.82 3.88
CA ASP A 66 17.05 -8.80 4.97
C ASP A 66 16.58 -7.91 6.12
N LYS A 67 16.17 -6.68 5.80
CA LYS A 67 15.68 -5.70 6.78
C LYS A 67 14.36 -6.12 7.44
N LEU A 68 13.41 -6.66 6.67
CA LEU A 68 12.14 -7.17 7.22
C LEU A 68 12.40 -8.34 8.17
N SER A 69 13.28 -9.27 7.80
CA SER A 69 13.65 -10.41 8.64
C SER A 69 14.24 -9.94 9.97
N GLU A 70 15.19 -9.01 9.93
CA GLU A 70 15.81 -8.41 11.12
C GLU A 70 14.78 -7.70 12.01
N LEU A 71 13.99 -6.80 11.42
CA LEU A 71 13.02 -5.99 12.16
C LEU A 71 11.90 -6.85 12.77
N LEU A 72 11.36 -7.78 11.98
CA LEU A 72 10.19 -8.59 12.34
C LEU A 72 10.55 -9.90 13.05
N GLY A 73 11.82 -10.28 13.10
CA GLY A 73 12.25 -11.53 13.73
C GLY A 73 11.68 -12.77 13.03
N VAL A 74 11.48 -12.67 11.71
CA VAL A 74 10.96 -13.75 10.86
C VAL A 74 12.12 -14.36 10.08
N SER A 75 12.08 -15.66 9.82
CA SER A 75 13.08 -16.36 9.01
C SER A 75 13.28 -15.64 7.66
N ARG A 76 14.54 -15.28 7.39
CA ARG A 76 14.93 -14.65 6.12
C ARG A 76 14.60 -15.55 4.93
N ASP A 77 14.83 -16.84 5.07
CA ASP A 77 14.64 -17.80 3.99
C ASP A 77 13.16 -17.96 3.65
N ASP A 78 12.29 -18.01 4.67
CA ASP A 78 10.83 -18.07 4.51
C ASP A 78 10.30 -16.81 3.78
N LEU A 79 10.86 -15.64 4.09
CA LEU A 79 10.52 -14.39 3.41
C LEU A 79 11.09 -14.36 1.98
N ALA A 80 12.33 -14.79 1.77
CA ALA A 80 12.99 -14.76 0.48
C ALA A 80 12.27 -15.64 -0.55
N GLU A 81 11.88 -16.85 -0.18
CA GLU A 81 11.18 -17.80 -1.06
C GLU A 81 9.88 -17.19 -1.62
N GLN A 82 9.16 -16.41 -0.81
CA GLN A 82 7.84 -15.91 -1.16
C GLN A 82 7.82 -14.48 -1.70
N MET A 83 8.66 -13.58 -1.16
CA MET A 83 8.58 -12.15 -1.45
C MET A 83 9.48 -11.69 -2.60
N MET A 84 10.50 -12.48 -2.96
CA MET A 84 11.39 -12.16 -4.07
C MET A 84 10.85 -12.66 -5.42
N ALA A 85 9.89 -13.58 -5.40
CA ALA A 85 9.14 -13.99 -6.59
C ALA A 85 8.35 -12.81 -7.20
N PHE A 86 8.01 -12.90 -8.48
CA PHE A 86 7.19 -11.89 -9.12
C PHE A 86 5.77 -11.90 -8.53
N PRO A 87 5.24 -10.75 -8.06
CA PRO A 87 3.94 -10.71 -7.43
C PRO A 87 2.81 -10.85 -8.45
N ASN A 88 1.80 -11.66 -8.11
CA ASN A 88 0.53 -11.72 -8.83
C ASN A 88 -0.38 -10.59 -8.36
N ARG A 89 -0.22 -9.42 -8.96
CA ARG A 89 -0.91 -8.19 -8.54
C ARG A 89 -2.38 -8.18 -8.95
N GLY A 90 -3.19 -7.41 -8.22
CA GLY A 90 -4.60 -7.14 -8.56
C GLY A 90 -5.59 -8.17 -8.01
N ILE A 91 -5.13 -9.10 -7.16
CA ILE A 91 -5.97 -10.13 -6.54
C ILE A 91 -6.45 -9.75 -5.13
N SER A 92 -6.00 -8.63 -4.57
CA SER A 92 -6.30 -8.24 -3.19
C SER A 92 -7.62 -7.49 -3.00
N VAL A 93 -8.26 -7.07 -4.10
CA VAL A 93 -9.52 -6.32 -4.08
C VAL A 93 -10.41 -6.88 -5.18
N GLU A 94 -11.52 -7.51 -4.79
CA GLU A 94 -12.58 -7.87 -5.74
C GLU A 94 -13.24 -6.60 -6.30
N MET A 95 -13.54 -6.61 -7.60
CA MET A 95 -14.17 -5.48 -8.27
C MET A 95 -15.66 -5.76 -8.54
N PRO A 96 -16.58 -4.82 -8.22
CA PRO A 96 -16.31 -3.53 -7.58
C PRO A 96 -15.93 -3.66 -6.09
N PRO A 97 -15.11 -2.75 -5.54
CA PRO A 97 -14.70 -2.83 -4.13
C PRO A 97 -15.91 -2.74 -3.20
N THR A 98 -15.95 -3.55 -2.16
CA THR A 98 -17.03 -3.52 -1.16
C THR A 98 -16.63 -2.80 0.13
N GLU A 99 -15.33 -2.70 0.41
CA GLU A 99 -14.82 -1.92 1.54
C GLU A 99 -15.04 -0.42 1.29
N PRO A 100 -15.74 0.30 2.18
CA PRO A 100 -16.14 1.68 1.93
C PRO A 100 -15.01 2.66 1.62
N LEU A 101 -13.86 2.59 2.30
CA LEU A 101 -12.73 3.50 2.04
C LEU A 101 -12.17 3.29 0.63
N ILE A 102 -11.96 2.04 0.22
CA ILE A 102 -11.49 1.69 -1.13
C ILE A 102 -12.55 2.04 -2.18
N TYR A 103 -13.83 1.82 -1.90
CA TYR A 103 -14.92 2.16 -2.82
C TYR A 103 -14.96 3.66 -3.15
N ARG A 104 -14.65 4.56 -2.20
CA ARG A 104 -14.58 6.00 -2.50
C ARG A 104 -13.49 6.36 -3.50
N LEU A 105 -12.36 5.64 -3.49
CA LEU A 105 -11.32 5.85 -4.50
C LEU A 105 -11.82 5.41 -5.89
N TYR A 106 -12.52 4.28 -5.95
CA TYR A 106 -13.19 3.82 -7.18
C TYR A 106 -14.23 4.84 -7.68
N GLU A 107 -15.06 5.38 -6.78
CA GLU A 107 -16.08 6.40 -7.08
C GLU A 107 -15.48 7.69 -7.64
N VAL A 108 -14.33 8.14 -7.11
CA VAL A 108 -13.56 9.28 -7.67
C VAL A 108 -13.14 9.00 -9.11
N ILE A 109 -12.62 7.80 -9.40
CA ILE A 109 -12.25 7.42 -10.77
C ILE A 109 -13.48 7.38 -11.69
N GLN A 110 -14.60 6.83 -11.21
CA GLN A 110 -15.84 6.77 -11.97
C GLN A 110 -16.37 8.17 -12.32
N ASN A 111 -16.33 9.11 -11.39
CA ASN A 111 -16.89 10.46 -11.58
C ASN A 111 -15.94 11.40 -12.32
N TYR A 112 -14.63 11.31 -12.07
CA TYR A 112 -13.64 12.26 -12.59
C TYR A 112 -12.74 11.67 -13.70
N GLY A 113 -12.89 10.40 -14.08
CA GLY A 113 -12.01 9.74 -15.06
C GLY A 113 -11.90 10.49 -16.38
N TYR A 114 -13.03 10.92 -16.97
CA TYR A 114 -13.02 11.73 -18.19
C TYR A 114 -12.47 13.15 -17.97
N SER A 115 -12.71 13.74 -16.80
CA SER A 115 -12.15 15.05 -16.43
C SER A 115 -10.62 15.00 -16.36
N TYR A 116 -10.05 13.97 -15.70
CA TYR A 116 -8.60 13.75 -15.69
C TYR A 116 -8.06 13.53 -17.10
N LYS A 117 -8.71 12.67 -17.89
CA LYS A 117 -8.30 12.40 -19.29
C LYS A 117 -8.22 13.70 -20.10
N ALA A 118 -9.26 14.53 -20.06
CA ALA A 118 -9.31 15.78 -20.83
C ALA A 118 -8.19 16.75 -20.43
N VAL A 119 -8.06 17.05 -19.13
CA VAL A 119 -7.03 17.98 -18.62
C VAL A 119 -5.62 17.46 -18.90
N MET A 120 -5.38 16.16 -18.75
CA MET A 120 -4.08 15.57 -19.06
C MET A 120 -3.78 15.65 -20.57
N ASN A 121 -4.77 15.40 -21.43
CA ASN A 121 -4.57 15.53 -22.87
C ASN A 121 -4.23 16.97 -23.29
N GLU A 122 -4.90 17.97 -22.71
CA GLU A 122 -4.56 19.38 -22.97
C GLU A 122 -3.16 19.78 -22.48
N LYS A 123 -2.69 19.19 -21.37
CA LYS A 123 -1.38 19.51 -20.78
C LYS A 123 -0.21 18.76 -21.41
N PHE A 124 -0.41 17.50 -21.79
CA PHE A 124 0.67 16.59 -22.12
C PHE A 124 0.54 15.92 -23.49
N GLY A 125 -0.58 16.12 -24.20
CA GLY A 125 -0.85 15.52 -25.52
C GLY A 125 -1.51 14.14 -25.43
N ASP A 126 -1.37 13.33 -26.47
CA ASP A 126 -1.87 11.95 -26.48
C ASP A 126 -0.92 11.02 -25.73
N GLY A 127 -1.45 10.24 -24.79
CA GLY A 127 -0.65 9.44 -23.87
C GLY A 127 -1.40 9.05 -22.59
N ILE A 128 -0.66 8.51 -21.62
CA ILE A 128 -1.20 8.02 -20.34
C ILE A 128 -0.24 8.33 -19.19
N MET A 129 -0.78 8.53 -17.99
CA MET A 129 0.04 8.46 -16.77
C MET A 129 0.33 7.00 -16.44
N SER A 130 1.60 6.60 -16.43
CA SER A 130 2.04 5.22 -16.13
C SER A 130 1.61 4.79 -14.72
N GLY A 131 1.08 3.57 -14.60
CA GLY A 131 0.87 2.87 -13.32
C GLY A 131 2.07 1.99 -12.89
N VAL A 132 3.17 1.97 -13.65
CA VAL A 132 4.37 1.17 -13.37
C VAL A 132 5.55 2.06 -13.01
N CYS A 133 5.89 3.04 -13.85
CA CYS A 133 6.83 4.09 -13.51
C CYS A 133 6.08 5.16 -12.69
N PHE A 134 5.73 4.77 -11.47
CA PHE A 134 4.71 5.42 -10.66
C PHE A 134 5.12 5.41 -9.19
N LYS A 135 4.70 6.45 -8.46
CA LYS A 135 4.71 6.47 -7.00
C LYS A 135 3.43 7.11 -6.46
N THR A 136 3.07 6.70 -5.24
CA THR A 136 1.93 7.25 -4.51
C THR A 136 2.25 7.33 -3.02
N ASP A 137 1.71 8.35 -2.37
CA ASP A 137 1.93 8.69 -0.96
C ASP A 137 0.60 9.18 -0.35
N VAL A 138 0.48 9.10 0.97
CA VAL A 138 -0.69 9.58 1.73
C VAL A 138 -0.22 10.50 2.84
N ASP A 139 -0.76 11.71 2.86
CA ASP A 139 -0.48 12.72 3.87
C ASP A 139 -1.77 13.09 4.62
N LYS A 140 -1.59 13.54 5.87
CA LYS A 140 -2.66 14.11 6.69
C LYS A 140 -2.50 15.61 6.75
N GLU A 141 -3.52 16.34 6.31
CA GLU A 141 -3.60 17.79 6.44
C GLU A 141 -4.69 18.18 7.43
N VAL A 142 -4.53 19.34 8.07
CA VAL A 142 -5.55 19.94 8.95
C VAL A 142 -5.78 21.36 8.46
N ASP A 143 -7.02 21.70 8.13
CA ASP A 143 -7.36 23.03 7.64
C ASP A 143 -7.56 24.04 8.78
N GLU A 144 -7.81 25.30 8.42
CA GLU A 144 -8.01 26.41 9.35
C GLU A 144 -9.23 26.21 10.27
N THR A 145 -10.19 25.37 9.88
CA THR A 145 -11.37 25.02 10.68
C THR A 145 -11.10 23.88 11.67
N GLY A 146 -9.92 23.26 11.58
CA GLY A 146 -9.55 22.09 12.36
C GLY A 146 -10.02 20.76 11.75
N ALA A 147 -10.60 20.77 10.54
CA ALA A 147 -10.99 19.55 9.86
C ALA A 147 -9.76 18.83 9.30
N THR A 148 -9.75 17.50 9.44
CA THR A 148 -8.66 16.65 8.95
C THR A 148 -8.97 16.15 7.54
N TRP A 149 -7.99 16.25 6.65
CA TRP A 149 -8.07 15.82 5.27
C TRP A 149 -7.02 14.75 4.98
N ALA A 150 -7.42 13.73 4.22
CA ALA A 150 -6.49 12.76 3.64
C ALA A 150 -6.10 13.23 2.24
N VAL A 151 -4.80 13.41 2.01
CA VAL A 151 -4.26 13.83 0.73
C VAL A 151 -3.55 12.64 0.10
N ILE A 152 -4.05 12.20 -1.07
CA ILE A 152 -3.43 11.12 -1.85
C ILE A 152 -2.74 11.76 -3.04
N THR A 153 -1.43 11.57 -3.13
CA THR A 153 -0.64 12.06 -4.26
C THR A 153 -0.37 10.92 -5.24
N MET A 154 -0.78 11.08 -6.49
CA MET A 154 -0.46 10.14 -7.58
C MET A 154 0.54 10.77 -8.54
N LYS A 155 1.74 10.18 -8.67
CA LYS A 155 2.80 10.70 -9.55
C LYS A 155 3.31 9.59 -10.46
N GLY A 156 2.81 9.58 -11.70
CA GLY A 156 3.28 8.72 -12.77
C GLY A 156 4.07 9.47 -13.83
N LYS A 157 5.00 8.77 -14.49
CA LYS A 157 5.59 9.21 -15.74
C LYS A 157 4.48 9.32 -16.81
N TRP A 158 4.47 10.42 -17.58
CA TRP A 158 3.70 10.53 -18.82
C TRP A 158 4.36 9.72 -19.93
#